data_AF-A0A3M4S5A9-F1
#
_entry.id   AF-A0A3M4S5A9-F1
#
_cell.length_a   1.000
_cell.length_b   1.000
_cell.length_c   1.000
_cell.angle_alpha   90.00
_cell.angle_beta   90.00
_cell.angle_gamma   90.00
#
_symmetry.space_group_name_H-M   'P 1'
#
loop_
_entity.id
_entity.type
_entity.pdbx_description
1 polymer ?
#
loop_
_entity_poly.entity_id
_entity_poly.type
_entity_poly.pdbx_seq_one_letter_code
_entity_poly.pdbx_strand_id
1 'polypeptide(L)'
;MKISGSTSPANTSTNSAQKSSSKGLLSGLAKHFKGMLVSGNTSGHSALGHYASSSSGSKGKAPVRDDYSNGPQTRLNNTPLKRALARELDRFGYGSSATESFDRSLQRKDNNPELGHLDDDEYLALRMYTTPFYMAVSHQLRDGKPSEDMKVVVQAMNNGLKRLAEQPGNVFQETLYRGINKVVDDKFIHKNFKLGQVYRDKTFLSATPDLSTVNATFTRHAVKSSKTSASGSTYQRSPLLEIESRSAVRVRQVSLSSAEDEGIFAPDTPFLVSDKNRTDSGRWHIKLKEIDESNESS
;
A
#
# COMPACT_ATOMS: atom_id res chain seq x y z
N MET A 1 -29.24 -2.42 70.46
CA MET A 1 -28.32 -1.34 70.88
C MET A 1 -27.55 -0.90 69.64
N LYS A 2 -27.88 0.25 69.04
CA LYS A 2 -27.21 1.57 69.18
C LYS A 2 -25.80 1.58 68.55
N ILE A 3 -25.34 2.47 67.64
CA ILE A 3 -25.87 3.53 66.74
C ILE A 3 -24.75 3.84 65.72
N SER A 4 -25.11 4.40 64.54
CA SER A 4 -24.38 5.40 63.71
C SER A 4 -23.15 4.94 62.91
N GLY A 5 -22.91 5.38 61.67
CA GLY A 5 -23.49 6.44 60.84
C GLY A 5 -22.42 7.00 59.87
N SER A 6 -22.83 7.81 58.87
CA SER A 6 -22.02 8.59 57.89
C SER A 6 -21.86 7.95 56.50
N THR A 7 -22.71 8.23 55.52
CA THR A 7 -22.75 9.38 54.54
C THR A 7 -21.72 9.32 53.40
N SER A 8 -22.26 9.31 52.17
CA SER A 8 -21.60 9.36 50.86
C SER A 8 -20.75 10.62 50.62
N PRO A 9 -19.94 10.67 49.54
CA PRO A 9 -20.53 11.18 48.30
C PRO A 9 -20.21 10.38 47.04
N ALA A 10 -21.14 10.50 46.10
CA ALA A 10 -21.01 10.04 44.73
C ALA A 10 -19.93 10.85 44.00
N ASN A 11 -18.99 10.14 43.37
CA ASN A 11 -18.16 10.70 42.31
C ASN A 11 -18.75 10.29 40.97
N THR A 12 -19.52 11.20 40.38
CA THR A 12 -19.82 11.25 38.95
C THR A 12 -18.53 11.60 38.21
N SER A 13 -17.82 10.59 37.73
CA SER A 13 -16.81 10.77 36.69
C SER A 13 -17.44 10.47 35.34
N THR A 14 -17.79 11.55 34.64
CA THR A 14 -18.15 11.58 33.23
C THR A 14 -17.00 10.99 32.41
N ASN A 15 -17.11 9.70 32.06
CA ASN A 15 -16.25 9.10 31.06
C ASN A 15 -16.65 9.67 29.69
N SER A 16 -15.99 10.76 29.33
CA SER A 16 -15.93 11.24 27.96
C SER A 16 -15.39 10.10 27.09
N ALA A 17 -16.18 9.72 26.09
CA ALA A 17 -15.84 8.71 25.12
C ALA A 17 -14.59 9.14 24.34
N GLN A 18 -13.42 8.70 24.78
CA GLN A 18 -12.23 8.70 23.94
C GLN A 18 -12.46 7.68 22.83
N LYS A 19 -12.84 8.20 21.66
CA LYS A 19 -12.77 7.52 20.37
C LYS A 19 -11.36 6.94 20.21
N SER A 20 -11.24 5.63 20.47
CA SER A 20 -10.05 4.85 20.19
C SER A 20 -9.89 4.80 18.67
N SER A 21 -9.05 5.67 18.12
CA SER A 21 -8.57 5.59 16.75
C SER A 21 -7.55 4.47 16.68
N SER A 22 -7.99 3.30 16.19
CA SER A 22 -7.12 2.17 15.90
C SER A 22 -6.23 2.50 14.71
N LYS A 23 -5.11 3.18 14.99
CA LYS A 23 -4.00 3.37 14.05
C LYS A 23 -3.37 2.00 13.73
N GLY A 24 -3.85 1.36 12.67
CA GLY A 24 -3.33 0.11 12.13
C GLY A 24 -2.05 0.35 11.33
N LEU A 25 -0.92 0.02 11.95
CA LEU A 25 0.44 0.20 11.43
C LEU A 25 0.77 -0.83 10.33
N LEU A 26 0.67 -0.41 9.08
CA LEU A 26 1.33 -1.01 7.92
C LEU A 26 2.79 -0.52 7.79
N SER A 27 3.52 -0.43 8.90
CA SER A 27 4.92 0.04 8.88
C SER A 27 5.91 -0.95 8.26
N GLY A 28 5.46 -2.14 7.89
CA GLY A 28 6.24 -3.12 7.13
C GLY A 28 6.58 -2.65 5.71
N LEU A 29 5.58 -2.17 4.95
CA LEU A 29 5.80 -1.53 3.65
C LEU A 29 6.38 -0.11 3.79
N ALA A 30 6.09 0.61 4.88
CA ALA A 30 6.47 2.01 5.03
C ALA A 30 7.92 2.25 5.51
N LYS A 31 8.68 1.20 5.88
CA LYS A 31 10.05 1.37 6.45
C LYS A 31 11.06 1.96 5.45
N HIS A 32 10.80 1.90 4.15
CA HIS A 32 11.63 2.56 3.12
C HIS A 32 11.11 3.94 2.68
N PHE A 33 9.92 4.36 3.11
CA PHE A 33 9.27 5.57 2.57
C PHE A 33 9.52 6.85 3.39
N LYS A 34 10.03 6.73 4.61
CA LYS A 34 10.27 7.90 5.48
C LYS A 34 11.47 8.76 5.05
N GLY A 35 12.31 8.27 4.14
CA GLY A 35 13.51 8.97 3.65
C GLY A 35 13.42 9.56 2.24
N MET A 36 12.33 9.33 1.49
CA MET A 36 12.22 9.77 0.09
C MET A 36 11.27 10.95 -0.16
N LEU A 37 10.67 11.48 0.91
CA LEU A 37 9.92 12.72 0.90
C LEU A 37 10.50 13.63 1.98
N VAL A 38 11.33 14.58 1.52
CA VAL A 38 12.02 15.65 2.27
C VAL A 38 13.36 15.28 2.92
N SER A 39 14.46 15.73 2.30
CA SER A 39 15.65 16.21 3.03
C SER A 39 16.11 17.50 2.38
N GLY A 40 15.43 18.60 2.71
CA GLY A 40 15.94 19.95 2.54
C GLY A 40 16.51 20.38 3.88
N ASN A 41 17.79 20.09 4.12
CA ASN A 41 18.47 20.52 5.34
C ASN A 41 19.00 21.94 5.13
N THR A 42 18.40 22.93 5.79
CA THR A 42 18.96 24.27 5.93
C THR A 42 19.09 24.65 7.40
N SER A 43 20.30 25.09 7.76
CA SER A 43 20.71 25.83 8.98
C SER A 43 20.91 24.96 10.23
N GLY A 44 22.00 25.05 11.00
CA GLY A 44 23.16 25.94 11.00
C GLY A 44 23.83 25.91 12.40
N HIS A 45 25.13 26.24 12.44
CA HIS A 45 26.03 26.44 13.60
C HIS A 45 26.59 25.21 14.31
N SER A 46 27.85 25.13 14.76
CA SER A 46 29.12 25.87 14.58
C SER A 46 30.15 25.07 15.39
N ALA A 47 31.33 24.73 14.85
CA ALA A 47 32.55 24.56 15.65
C ALA A 47 33.82 24.39 14.77
N LEU A 48 34.66 25.42 14.85
CA LEU A 48 36.13 25.50 14.75
C LEU A 48 36.93 24.49 13.90
N GLY A 49 37.74 25.07 13.01
CA GLY A 49 38.93 24.45 12.44
C GLY A 49 39.61 25.39 11.46
N HIS A 50 40.41 26.34 11.97
CA HIS A 50 41.28 27.23 11.20
C HIS A 50 42.22 26.44 10.29
N TYR A 51 42.44 26.88 9.05
CA TYR A 51 43.78 27.11 8.48
C TYR A 51 43.73 28.04 7.24
N ALA A 52 44.56 29.06 7.33
CA ALA A 52 45.27 29.85 6.31
C ALA A 52 44.57 30.34 5.01
N SER A 53 44.63 31.66 4.89
CA SER A 53 44.37 32.52 3.75
C SER A 53 45.29 32.25 2.54
N SER A 54 44.75 32.36 1.32
CA SER A 54 45.39 33.11 0.23
C SER A 54 44.38 33.45 -0.86
N SER A 55 44.34 34.74 -1.19
CA SER A 55 43.52 35.34 -2.24
C SER A 55 44.26 35.32 -3.58
N SER A 56 43.56 34.97 -4.65
CA SER A 56 43.73 35.61 -5.97
C SER A 56 42.50 35.29 -6.82
N GLY A 57 41.82 36.33 -7.27
CA GLY A 57 40.73 36.20 -8.23
C GLY A 57 41.28 36.09 -9.65
N SER A 58 40.68 35.23 -10.47
CA SER A 58 40.15 35.57 -11.80
C SER A 58 39.62 34.33 -12.52
N LYS A 59 38.31 34.38 -12.79
CA LYS A 59 37.55 33.84 -13.94
C LYS A 59 38.19 32.67 -14.72
N GLY A 60 37.66 31.46 -14.50
CA GLY A 60 37.84 30.30 -15.37
C GLY A 60 36.70 29.30 -15.20
N LYS A 61 35.90 29.14 -16.26
CA LYS A 61 34.75 28.24 -16.47
C LYS A 61 34.53 27.13 -15.41
N ALA A 62 33.42 27.24 -14.68
CA ALA A 62 32.75 26.07 -14.11
C ALA A 62 32.29 25.14 -15.26
N PRO A 63 32.30 23.81 -15.08
CA PRO A 63 31.76 22.91 -16.08
C PRO A 63 30.29 23.27 -16.30
N VAL A 64 29.90 23.30 -17.58
CA VAL A 64 28.52 23.45 -18.02
C VAL A 64 27.68 22.49 -17.19
N ARG A 65 26.86 23.05 -16.28
CA ARG A 65 25.73 22.30 -15.73
C ARG A 65 24.85 22.04 -16.94
N ASP A 66 24.76 20.79 -17.35
CA ASP A 66 23.74 20.37 -18.30
C ASP A 66 22.40 20.90 -17.79
N ASP A 67 21.87 21.84 -18.54
CA ASP A 67 20.61 22.51 -18.31
C ASP A 67 19.53 21.48 -18.60
N TYR A 68 19.25 20.60 -17.63
CA TYR A 68 18.13 19.65 -17.65
C TYR A 68 16.77 20.36 -17.47
N SER A 69 16.65 21.55 -18.02
CA SER A 69 15.49 22.44 -17.91
C SER A 69 15.02 22.78 -19.31
N ASN A 70 14.54 21.79 -20.09
CA ASN A 70 13.69 22.00 -21.29
C ASN A 70 13.16 20.65 -21.87
N GLY A 71 12.55 19.81 -21.04
CA GLY A 71 11.60 18.77 -21.48
C GLY A 71 10.17 19.23 -21.13
N PRO A 72 9.13 18.87 -21.91
CA PRO A 72 7.87 19.62 -21.95
C PRO A 72 7.13 19.58 -20.61
N GLN A 73 7.13 20.71 -19.89
CA GLN A 73 6.31 21.01 -18.70
C GLN A 73 4.78 21.00 -18.96
N THR A 74 4.31 20.44 -20.08
CA THR A 74 2.94 20.62 -20.60
C THR A 74 2.16 19.32 -20.81
N ARG A 75 2.75 18.13 -20.58
CA ARG A 75 2.10 16.84 -20.92
C ARG A 75 0.79 16.56 -20.16
N LEU A 76 0.65 17.04 -18.93
CA LEU A 76 -0.53 16.77 -18.09
C LEU A 76 -1.01 18.00 -17.33
N ASN A 77 -1.41 19.05 -18.06
CA ASN A 77 -2.23 20.10 -17.46
C ASN A 77 -3.70 19.64 -17.45
N ASN A 78 -4.22 19.31 -16.26
CA ASN A 78 -5.64 19.14 -15.94
C ASN A 78 -6.40 17.93 -16.52
N THR A 79 -5.78 16.76 -16.71
CA THR A 79 -6.55 15.54 -17.02
C THR A 79 -7.59 15.24 -15.93
N PRO A 80 -8.72 14.60 -16.28
CA PRO A 80 -9.69 14.14 -15.28
C PRO A 80 -9.03 13.28 -14.20
N LEU A 81 -8.11 12.39 -14.57
CA LEU A 81 -7.39 11.56 -13.60
C LEU A 81 -6.49 12.39 -12.68
N LYS A 82 -5.62 13.26 -13.20
CA LYS A 82 -4.70 14.04 -12.35
C LYS A 82 -5.48 14.86 -11.30
N ARG A 83 -6.64 15.41 -11.68
CA ARG A 83 -7.57 16.10 -10.76
C ARG A 83 -8.19 15.14 -9.73
N ALA A 84 -8.66 13.98 -10.17
CA ALA A 84 -9.21 12.96 -9.30
C ALA A 84 -8.17 12.45 -8.28
N LEU A 85 -6.97 12.08 -8.73
CA LEU A 85 -5.85 11.66 -7.89
C LEU A 85 -5.46 12.74 -6.89
N ALA A 86 -5.32 14.00 -7.32
CA ALA A 86 -4.99 15.10 -6.41
C ALA A 86 -6.02 15.24 -5.28
N ARG A 87 -7.32 15.18 -5.61
CA ARG A 87 -8.40 15.26 -4.60
C ARG A 87 -8.43 14.07 -3.67
N GLU A 88 -8.23 12.85 -4.19
CA GLU A 88 -8.22 11.63 -3.38
C GLU A 88 -6.99 11.58 -2.45
N LEU A 89 -5.82 12.00 -2.93
CA LEU A 89 -4.62 12.12 -2.11
C LEU A 89 -4.77 13.20 -1.04
N ASP A 90 -5.38 14.33 -1.36
CA ASP A 90 -5.69 15.39 -0.38
C ASP A 90 -6.67 14.89 0.71
N ARG A 91 -7.76 14.22 0.32
CA ARG A 91 -8.72 13.57 1.25
C ARG A 91 -8.03 12.58 2.19
N PHE A 92 -6.98 11.91 1.72
CA PHE A 92 -6.22 10.92 2.50
C PHE A 92 -5.05 11.53 3.30
N GLY A 93 -4.87 12.85 3.26
CA GLY A 93 -3.90 13.59 4.07
C GLY A 93 -2.52 13.76 3.43
N TYR A 94 -2.38 13.56 2.11
CA TYR A 94 -1.14 13.81 1.38
C TYR A 94 -0.96 15.27 0.90
N GLY A 95 -2.01 16.10 0.99
CA GLY A 95 -1.97 17.55 0.78
C GLY A 95 -1.37 18.03 -0.56
N SER A 96 -0.96 19.30 -0.61
CA SER A 96 -0.37 19.99 -1.77
C SER A 96 0.97 19.41 -2.28
N SER A 97 1.58 18.46 -1.56
CA SER A 97 2.79 17.74 -2.01
C SER A 97 2.51 16.69 -3.11
N ALA A 98 1.24 16.33 -3.33
CA ALA A 98 0.84 15.31 -4.28
C ALA A 98 1.10 15.72 -5.75
N THR A 99 0.88 16.98 -6.11
CA THR A 99 1.07 17.44 -7.50
C THR A 99 2.53 17.47 -7.91
N GLU A 100 3.43 17.88 -7.02
CA GLU A 100 4.88 17.80 -7.25
C GLU A 100 5.37 16.35 -7.42
N SER A 101 4.68 15.40 -6.78
CA SER A 101 4.98 13.98 -6.92
C SER A 101 4.61 13.41 -8.31
N PHE A 102 3.64 14.03 -9.00
CA PHE A 102 3.21 13.59 -10.33
C PHE A 102 4.24 13.93 -11.38
N ASP A 103 4.72 15.17 -11.43
CA ASP A 103 5.66 15.59 -12.47
C ASP A 103 7.00 14.85 -12.35
N ARG A 104 7.48 14.63 -11.11
CA ARG A 104 8.66 13.77 -10.85
C ARG A 104 8.42 12.32 -11.28
N SER A 105 7.21 11.81 -11.11
CA SER A 105 6.85 10.46 -11.53
C SER A 105 6.86 10.34 -13.05
N LEU A 106 6.28 11.30 -13.76
CA LEU A 106 6.27 11.31 -15.22
C LEU A 106 7.68 11.45 -15.79
N GLN A 107 8.53 12.29 -15.21
CA GLN A 107 9.93 12.38 -15.62
C GLN A 107 10.65 11.02 -15.47
N ARG A 108 10.32 10.23 -14.45
CA ARG A 108 10.85 8.85 -14.31
C ARG A 108 10.33 7.92 -15.39
N LYS A 109 9.07 8.06 -15.78
CA LYS A 109 8.49 7.32 -16.90
C LYS A 109 9.20 7.67 -18.21
N ASP A 110 9.41 8.95 -18.48
CA ASP A 110 10.08 9.43 -19.70
C ASP A 110 11.52 8.89 -19.81
N ASN A 111 12.18 8.70 -18.67
CA ASN A 111 13.52 8.10 -18.60
C ASN A 111 13.53 6.56 -18.66
N ASN A 112 12.38 5.91 -18.79
CA ASN A 112 12.26 4.45 -18.91
C ASN A 112 11.54 4.05 -20.22
N PRO A 113 12.28 3.71 -21.28
CA PRO A 113 11.72 3.32 -22.57
C PRO A 113 10.72 2.16 -22.51
N GLU A 114 10.89 1.23 -21.56
CA GLU A 114 9.98 0.08 -21.39
C GLU A 114 8.56 0.52 -21.05
N LEU A 115 8.40 1.70 -20.45
CA LEU A 115 7.09 2.27 -20.08
C LEU A 115 6.47 3.16 -21.15
N GLY A 116 7.12 3.33 -22.31
CA GLY A 116 6.66 4.24 -23.36
C GLY A 116 5.30 3.85 -23.97
N HIS A 117 4.89 2.59 -23.83
CA HIS A 117 3.60 2.07 -24.29
C HIS A 117 2.45 2.39 -23.33
N LEU A 118 2.73 2.67 -22.05
CA LEU A 118 1.70 2.95 -21.04
C LEU A 118 1.22 4.40 -21.19
N ASP A 119 -0.06 4.68 -21.01
CA ASP A 119 -0.54 6.07 -20.98
C ASP A 119 -0.04 6.81 -19.71
N ASP A 120 0.05 8.14 -19.75
CA ASP A 120 0.51 8.93 -18.59
C ASP A 120 -0.44 8.81 -17.39
N ASP A 121 -1.75 8.80 -17.64
CA ASP A 121 -2.77 8.65 -16.60
C ASP A 121 -2.72 7.21 -16.03
N GLU A 122 -2.65 6.20 -16.91
CA GLU A 122 -2.49 4.78 -16.52
C GLU A 122 -1.24 4.57 -15.63
N TYR A 123 -0.10 5.13 -16.04
CA TYR A 123 1.15 5.09 -15.29
C TYR A 123 1.01 5.73 -13.90
N LEU A 124 0.46 6.96 -13.84
CA LEU A 124 0.33 7.68 -12.58
C LEU A 124 -0.59 6.95 -11.61
N ALA A 125 -1.70 6.41 -12.08
CA ALA A 125 -2.65 5.68 -11.25
C ALA A 125 -2.00 4.44 -10.60
N LEU A 126 -1.30 3.63 -11.39
CA LEU A 126 -0.58 2.45 -10.89
C LEU A 126 0.55 2.83 -9.94
N ARG A 127 1.35 3.83 -10.32
CA ARG A 127 2.46 4.27 -9.48
C ARG A 127 1.99 4.79 -8.13
N MET A 128 0.93 5.60 -8.10
CA MET A 128 0.35 6.08 -6.85
C MET A 128 -0.24 4.94 -6.03
N TYR A 129 -0.85 3.93 -6.66
CA TYR A 129 -1.34 2.76 -5.94
C TYR A 129 -0.22 2.03 -5.19
N THR A 130 1.01 1.95 -5.72
CA THR A 130 2.16 1.34 -4.99
C THR A 130 2.67 2.16 -3.80
N THR A 131 2.07 3.31 -3.52
CA THR A 131 2.29 4.10 -2.29
C THR A 131 1.25 3.70 -1.23
N PRO A 132 1.28 4.20 0.02
CA PRO A 132 0.20 3.93 0.98
C PRO A 132 -1.20 4.44 0.53
N PHE A 133 -1.32 5.16 -0.59
CA PHE A 133 -2.59 5.48 -1.24
C PHE A 133 -3.44 4.25 -1.60
N TYR A 134 -2.87 3.03 -1.79
CA TYR A 134 -3.69 1.82 -1.98
C TYR A 134 -4.72 1.64 -0.86
N MET A 135 -4.46 2.15 0.34
CA MET A 135 -5.38 2.05 1.47
C MET A 135 -6.68 2.82 1.19
N ALA A 136 -6.60 4.00 0.58
CA ALA A 136 -7.76 4.80 0.19
C ALA A 136 -8.59 4.07 -0.88
N VAL A 137 -7.92 3.57 -1.92
CA VAL A 137 -8.53 2.78 -3.00
C VAL A 137 -9.24 1.56 -2.42
N SER A 138 -8.51 0.77 -1.61
CA SER A 138 -9.00 -0.46 -1.01
C SER A 138 -10.15 -0.26 -0.04
N HIS A 139 -10.19 0.88 0.66
CA HIS A 139 -11.27 1.21 1.59
C HIS A 139 -12.56 1.51 0.81
N GLN A 140 -12.50 2.44 -0.15
CA GLN A 140 -13.67 2.86 -0.92
C GLN A 140 -14.27 1.73 -1.76
N LEU A 141 -13.42 0.88 -2.34
CA LEU A 141 -13.89 -0.29 -3.11
C LEU A 141 -14.57 -1.33 -2.21
N ARG A 142 -14.04 -1.62 -1.02
CA ARG A 142 -14.66 -2.57 -0.08
C ARG A 142 -15.97 -2.06 0.51
N ASP A 143 -16.11 -0.75 0.68
CA ASP A 143 -17.35 -0.12 1.13
C ASP A 143 -18.44 -0.15 0.03
N GLY A 144 -18.08 -0.47 -1.21
CA GLY A 144 -19.01 -0.56 -2.35
C GLY A 144 -19.56 0.80 -2.81
N LYS A 145 -19.00 1.91 -2.34
CA LYS A 145 -19.44 3.27 -2.63
C LYS A 145 -18.25 4.18 -3.00
N PRO A 146 -17.48 3.85 -4.05
CA PRO A 146 -16.38 4.70 -4.48
C PRO A 146 -16.90 6.06 -4.96
N SER A 147 -16.16 7.13 -4.65
CA SER A 147 -16.42 8.47 -5.19
C SER A 147 -16.29 8.48 -6.72
N GLU A 148 -16.83 9.49 -7.39
CA GLU A 148 -16.62 9.65 -8.84
C GLU A 148 -15.13 9.83 -9.19
N ASP A 149 -14.39 10.56 -8.36
CA ASP A 149 -12.94 10.71 -8.52
C ASP A 149 -12.24 9.33 -8.41
N MET A 150 -12.62 8.51 -7.42
CA MET A 150 -12.06 7.18 -7.23
C MET A 150 -12.41 6.23 -8.37
N LYS A 151 -13.60 6.34 -8.98
CA LYS A 151 -13.95 5.54 -10.16
C LYS A 151 -13.02 5.84 -11.34
N VAL A 152 -12.68 7.12 -11.56
CA VAL A 152 -11.70 7.52 -12.59
C VAL A 152 -10.33 6.90 -12.30
N VAL A 153 -9.88 6.93 -11.03
CA VAL A 153 -8.61 6.31 -10.61
C VAL A 153 -8.60 4.81 -10.87
N VAL A 154 -9.64 4.10 -10.43
CA VAL A 154 -9.77 2.64 -10.58
C VAL A 154 -9.83 2.24 -12.05
N GLN A 155 -10.50 3.03 -12.89
CA GLN A 155 -10.54 2.80 -14.34
C GLN A 155 -9.16 2.92 -14.97
N ALA A 156 -8.41 3.99 -14.65
CA ALA A 156 -7.04 4.17 -15.16
C ALA A 156 -6.10 3.06 -14.67
N MET A 157 -6.25 2.60 -13.43
CA MET A 157 -5.49 1.44 -12.93
C MET A 157 -5.79 0.17 -13.72
N ASN A 158 -7.08 -0.16 -13.93
CA ASN A 158 -7.45 -1.36 -14.69
C ASN A 158 -6.93 -1.31 -16.13
N ASN A 159 -7.05 -0.15 -16.79
CA ASN A 159 -6.50 0.04 -18.13
C ASN A 159 -4.97 -0.13 -18.15
N GLY A 160 -4.28 0.44 -17.16
CA GLY A 160 -2.84 0.30 -17.01
C GLY A 160 -2.41 -1.14 -16.79
N LEU A 161 -3.06 -1.88 -15.88
CA LEU A 161 -2.77 -3.31 -15.66
C LEU A 161 -2.98 -4.10 -16.95
N LYS A 162 -4.10 -3.86 -17.66
CA LYS A 162 -4.38 -4.51 -18.94
C LYS A 162 -3.28 -4.23 -19.97
N ARG A 163 -2.82 -2.99 -20.08
CA ARG A 163 -1.76 -2.60 -21.01
C ARG A 163 -0.42 -3.22 -20.65
N LEU A 164 -0.07 -3.25 -19.37
CA LEU A 164 1.15 -3.92 -18.92
C LEU A 164 1.12 -5.43 -19.21
N ALA A 165 -0.04 -6.06 -19.08
CA ALA A 165 -0.25 -7.48 -19.36
C ALA A 165 -0.14 -7.86 -20.86
N GLU A 166 -0.18 -6.89 -21.78
CA GLU A 166 0.06 -7.14 -23.21
C GLU A 166 1.49 -7.65 -23.47
N GLN A 167 2.42 -7.41 -22.55
CA GLN A 167 3.76 -7.99 -22.56
C GLN A 167 3.76 -9.31 -21.78
N PRO A 168 4.04 -10.47 -22.42
CA PRO A 168 3.94 -11.77 -21.76
C PRO A 168 4.78 -11.92 -20.49
N GLY A 169 5.93 -11.25 -20.39
CA GLY A 169 6.80 -11.26 -19.20
C GLY A 169 6.23 -10.52 -17.98
N ASN A 170 5.16 -9.75 -18.15
CA ASN A 170 4.52 -8.98 -17.08
C ASN A 170 3.32 -9.69 -16.45
N VAL A 171 3.03 -10.94 -16.82
CA VAL A 171 1.97 -11.73 -16.19
C VAL A 171 2.57 -12.85 -15.36
N PHE A 172 2.21 -12.91 -14.08
CA PHE A 172 2.59 -14.02 -13.22
C PHE A 172 1.76 -15.26 -13.56
N GLN A 173 2.46 -16.33 -13.92
CA GLN A 173 1.91 -17.67 -14.12
C GLN A 173 2.51 -18.66 -13.11
N GLU A 174 2.67 -18.19 -11.88
CA GLU A 174 3.31 -18.91 -10.78
C GLU A 174 2.60 -18.64 -9.45
N THR A 175 3.05 -19.31 -8.39
CA THR A 175 2.50 -19.11 -7.04
C THR A 175 2.92 -17.76 -6.48
N LEU A 176 1.95 -16.97 -6.05
CA LEU A 176 2.14 -15.71 -5.35
C LEU A 176 1.69 -15.82 -3.89
N TYR A 177 2.30 -15.01 -3.04
CA TYR A 177 2.06 -14.99 -1.60
C TYR A 177 1.58 -13.63 -1.15
N ARG A 178 0.62 -13.63 -0.23
CA ARG A 178 0.09 -12.41 0.40
C ARG A 178 -0.22 -12.67 1.87
N GLY A 179 0.16 -11.74 2.74
CA GLY A 179 -0.36 -11.72 4.10
C GLY A 179 -1.61 -10.84 4.21
N ILE A 180 -2.57 -11.22 5.06
CA ILE A 180 -3.67 -10.34 5.45
C ILE A 180 -3.21 -9.54 6.67
N ASN A 181 -2.70 -8.31 6.49
CA ASN A 181 -2.15 -7.49 7.60
C ASN A 181 -3.23 -6.90 8.53
N LYS A 182 -4.10 -7.77 9.06
CA LYS A 182 -5.09 -7.47 10.09
C LYS A 182 -5.16 -8.67 11.02
N VAL A 183 -5.40 -8.39 12.29
CA VAL A 183 -5.86 -9.42 13.24
C VAL A 183 -7.24 -9.86 12.78
N VAL A 184 -7.36 -11.12 12.43
CA VAL A 184 -8.64 -11.72 12.03
C VAL A 184 -8.89 -12.95 12.86
N ASP A 185 -10.13 -13.12 13.31
CA ASP A 185 -10.55 -14.29 14.06
C ASP A 185 -10.95 -15.44 13.12
N ASP A 186 -11.19 -16.61 13.70
CA ASP A 186 -11.61 -17.78 12.94
C ASP A 186 -12.95 -17.51 12.23
N LYS A 187 -13.84 -16.71 12.83
CA LYS A 187 -15.11 -16.31 12.22
C LYS A 187 -14.90 -15.56 10.90
N PHE A 188 -13.97 -14.61 10.84
CA PHE A 188 -13.60 -13.93 9.60
C PHE A 188 -13.11 -14.93 8.55
N ILE A 189 -12.26 -15.88 8.94
CA ILE A 189 -11.68 -16.85 8.01
C ILE A 189 -12.73 -17.79 7.45
N HIS A 190 -13.61 -18.34 8.28
CA HIS A 190 -14.70 -19.22 7.83
C HIS A 190 -15.78 -18.48 7.04
N LYS A 191 -16.00 -17.19 7.32
CA LYS A 191 -16.96 -16.38 6.55
C LYS A 191 -16.45 -16.06 5.15
N ASN A 192 -15.19 -15.64 5.02
CA ASN A 192 -14.66 -15.11 3.76
C ASN A 192 -13.99 -16.17 2.88
N PHE A 193 -13.41 -17.22 3.47
CA PHE A 193 -12.69 -18.27 2.73
C PHE A 193 -13.36 -19.62 2.96
N LYS A 194 -14.44 -19.89 2.24
CA LYS A 194 -15.18 -21.16 2.35
C LYS A 194 -14.58 -22.17 1.38
N LEU A 195 -14.12 -23.31 1.91
CA LEU A 195 -13.49 -24.37 1.11
C LEU A 195 -14.43 -24.80 -0.02
N GLY A 196 -13.88 -24.94 -1.24
CA GLY A 196 -14.63 -25.30 -2.44
C GLY A 196 -15.52 -24.18 -3.00
N GLN A 197 -15.51 -22.98 -2.42
CA GLN A 197 -16.26 -21.83 -2.95
C GLN A 197 -15.33 -20.79 -3.58
N VAL A 198 -15.90 -19.98 -4.46
CA VAL A 198 -15.22 -18.84 -5.07
C VAL A 198 -15.13 -17.68 -4.08
N TYR A 199 -13.91 -17.22 -3.84
CA TYR A 199 -13.57 -15.99 -3.13
C TYR A 199 -13.31 -14.86 -4.15
N ARG A 200 -13.75 -13.64 -3.78
CA ARG A 200 -13.47 -12.41 -4.52
C ARG A 200 -13.15 -11.29 -3.54
N ASP A 201 -12.04 -10.59 -3.75
CA ASP A 201 -11.82 -9.30 -3.10
C ASP A 201 -12.40 -8.19 -3.96
N LYS A 202 -13.14 -7.26 -3.35
CA LYS A 202 -13.74 -6.12 -4.04
C LYS A 202 -12.71 -5.07 -4.45
N THR A 203 -11.46 -5.20 -4.01
CA THR A 203 -10.34 -4.34 -4.37
C THR A 203 -9.28 -5.11 -5.13
N PHE A 204 -8.36 -4.36 -5.75
CA PHE A 204 -7.07 -4.87 -6.18
C PHE A 204 -6.35 -5.63 -5.06
N LEU A 205 -5.77 -6.77 -5.42
CA LEU A 205 -5.04 -7.65 -4.50
C LEU A 205 -3.55 -7.65 -4.87
N SER A 206 -2.69 -7.13 -4.00
CA SER A 206 -1.23 -7.20 -4.17
C SER A 206 -0.64 -8.48 -3.59
N ALA A 207 0.20 -9.18 -4.34
CA ALA A 207 0.94 -10.35 -3.89
C ALA A 207 2.38 -10.31 -4.43
N THR A 208 3.23 -11.20 -3.95
CA THR A 208 4.64 -11.29 -4.37
C THR A 208 5.04 -12.76 -4.52
N PRO A 209 5.92 -13.13 -5.47
CA PRO A 209 6.47 -14.49 -5.54
C PRO A 209 7.39 -14.79 -4.34
N ASP A 210 7.87 -13.76 -3.62
CA ASP A 210 8.80 -13.94 -2.51
C ASP A 210 8.08 -14.16 -1.16
N LEU A 211 7.93 -15.44 -0.78
CA LEU A 211 7.41 -15.84 0.51
C LEU A 211 8.24 -15.28 1.69
N SER A 212 9.54 -15.03 1.51
CA SER A 212 10.40 -14.51 2.57
C SER A 212 10.04 -13.06 2.94
N THR A 213 9.75 -12.22 1.94
CA THR A 213 9.21 -10.87 2.13
C THR A 213 7.91 -10.89 2.92
N VAL A 214 7.00 -11.84 2.63
CA VAL A 214 5.76 -12.00 3.40
C VAL A 214 6.05 -12.43 4.85
N ASN A 215 6.93 -13.40 5.06
CA ASN A 215 7.22 -13.86 6.41
C ASN A 215 7.96 -12.82 7.27
N ALA A 216 8.80 -11.97 6.67
CA ALA A 216 9.50 -10.90 7.37
C ALA A 216 8.57 -9.74 7.75
N THR A 217 7.58 -9.44 6.91
CA THR A 217 6.74 -8.23 7.03
C THR A 217 5.46 -8.47 7.84
N PHE A 218 4.89 -9.68 7.74
CA PHE A 218 3.60 -10.01 8.34
C PHE A 218 3.81 -10.60 9.73
N THR A 219 4.04 -9.68 10.68
CA THR A 219 4.40 -10.00 12.06
C THR A 219 3.20 -10.35 12.93
N ARG A 220 3.51 -11.14 13.95
CA ARG A 220 2.70 -11.39 15.16
C ARG A 220 2.01 -10.12 15.67
N HIS A 221 0.68 -10.07 15.65
CA HIS A 221 -0.07 -9.03 16.34
C HIS A 221 -0.31 -9.44 17.80
N ALA A 222 -0.01 -8.53 18.73
CA ALA A 222 -0.35 -8.73 20.14
C ALA A 222 -1.87 -8.64 20.32
N VAL A 223 -2.51 -9.75 20.69
CA VAL A 223 -3.92 -9.76 21.06
C VAL A 223 -3.99 -9.63 22.59
N LYS A 224 -4.75 -8.65 23.08
CA LYS A 224 -5.04 -8.54 24.52
C LYS A 224 -5.94 -9.72 24.90
N SER A 225 -5.45 -10.64 25.71
CA SER A 225 -6.25 -11.69 26.32
C SER A 225 -7.33 -11.03 27.19
N SER A 226 -8.61 -11.17 26.81
CA SER A 226 -9.71 -10.81 27.69
C SER A 226 -10.01 -11.99 28.62
N LYS A 227 -9.78 -11.78 29.92
CA LYS A 227 -10.19 -12.65 31.04
C LYS A 227 -9.55 -14.04 31.08
N THR A 228 -8.33 -14.11 31.59
CA THR A 228 -7.98 -14.84 32.83
C THR A 228 -6.50 -14.64 33.09
N SER A 229 -6.17 -14.43 34.36
CA SER A 229 -4.83 -14.25 34.90
C SER A 229 -3.89 -15.39 34.50
N ALA A 230 -3.18 -15.24 33.38
CA ALA A 230 -1.94 -15.92 33.09
C ALA A 230 -1.15 -15.03 32.12
N SER A 231 0.02 -14.59 32.58
CA SER A 231 0.95 -13.74 31.85
C SER A 231 1.29 -14.34 30.48
N GLY A 232 0.92 -13.64 29.41
CA GLY A 232 1.33 -13.97 28.04
C GLY A 232 0.54 -13.16 27.02
N SER A 233 1.22 -12.31 26.25
CA SER A 233 0.63 -11.74 25.04
C SER A 233 0.46 -12.88 24.02
N THR A 234 -0.78 -13.24 23.69
CA THR A 234 -1.03 -14.20 22.60
C THR A 234 -0.79 -13.48 21.29
N TYR A 235 0.28 -13.87 20.62
CA TYR A 235 0.63 -13.32 19.33
C TYR A 235 -0.05 -14.09 18.21
N GLN A 236 -1.01 -13.47 17.52
CA GLN A 236 -1.62 -14.07 16.34
C GLN A 236 -0.86 -13.62 15.09
N ARG A 237 -0.36 -14.59 14.31
CA ARG A 237 0.18 -14.31 12.98
C ARG A 237 -0.97 -14.06 12.02
N SER A 238 -0.83 -13.03 11.18
CA SER A 238 -1.76 -12.75 10.10
C SER A 238 -1.86 -13.94 9.14
N PRO A 239 -3.05 -14.24 8.59
CA PRO A 239 -3.22 -15.31 7.60
C PRO A 239 -2.27 -15.16 6.41
N LEU A 240 -1.80 -16.30 5.90
CA LEU A 240 -1.11 -16.42 4.63
C LEU A 240 -2.10 -16.84 3.54
N LEU A 241 -2.07 -16.13 2.43
CA LEU A 241 -2.65 -16.56 1.16
C LEU A 241 -1.51 -17.06 0.27
N GLU A 242 -1.65 -18.27 -0.23
CA GLU A 242 -0.85 -18.87 -1.30
C GLU A 242 -1.77 -18.95 -2.53
N ILE A 243 -1.38 -18.31 -3.63
CA ILE A 243 -2.26 -18.03 -4.76
C ILE A 243 -1.63 -18.59 -6.03
N GLU A 244 -2.24 -19.60 -6.65
CA GLU A 244 -1.88 -20.03 -8.01
C GLU A 244 -2.39 -18.97 -9.00
N SER A 245 -1.48 -18.13 -9.50
CA SER A 245 -1.80 -16.99 -10.35
C SER A 245 -1.78 -17.34 -11.84
N ARG A 246 -2.66 -16.69 -12.60
CA ARG A 246 -2.72 -16.73 -14.06
C ARG A 246 -2.84 -15.34 -14.68
N SER A 247 -3.31 -14.33 -13.94
CA SER A 247 -3.52 -12.98 -14.46
C SER A 247 -2.87 -11.84 -13.64
N ALA A 248 -2.21 -12.12 -12.52
CA ALA A 248 -1.60 -11.04 -11.75
C ALA A 248 -0.54 -10.33 -12.59
N VAL A 249 -0.64 -9.00 -12.63
CA VAL A 249 0.24 -8.17 -13.46
C VAL A 249 1.41 -7.70 -12.62
N ARG A 250 2.62 -7.95 -13.09
CA ARG A 250 3.88 -7.49 -12.52
C ARG A 250 3.98 -5.97 -12.70
N VAL A 251 4.11 -5.25 -11.59
CA VAL A 251 4.15 -3.77 -11.59
C VAL A 251 5.51 -3.19 -11.18
N ARG A 252 6.55 -4.02 -11.13
CA ARG A 252 7.93 -3.62 -10.77
C ARG A 252 8.40 -2.33 -11.45
N GLN A 253 8.09 -2.18 -12.73
CA GLN A 253 8.49 -1.05 -13.57
C GLN A 253 7.79 0.28 -13.24
N VAL A 254 6.57 0.23 -12.69
CA VAL A 254 5.82 1.44 -12.28
C VAL A 254 5.88 1.70 -10.77
N SER A 255 6.28 0.70 -9.99
CA SER A 255 6.33 0.76 -8.53
C SER A 255 7.35 1.77 -7.99
N LEU A 256 7.09 2.30 -6.80
CA LEU A 256 8.11 3.01 -6.03
C LEU A 256 9.17 2.08 -5.43
N SER A 257 8.81 0.82 -5.16
CA SER A 257 9.70 -0.22 -4.65
C SER A 257 9.75 -1.38 -5.64
N SER A 258 10.79 -1.42 -6.47
CA SER A 258 10.97 -2.49 -7.45
C SER A 258 11.50 -3.80 -6.85
N ALA A 259 11.90 -3.78 -5.57
CA ALA A 259 12.49 -4.94 -4.89
C ALA A 259 11.48 -6.01 -4.47
N GLU A 260 10.20 -5.65 -4.30
CA GLU A 260 9.16 -6.56 -3.80
C GLU A 260 8.55 -7.44 -4.90
N ASP A 261 8.87 -7.14 -6.16
CA ASP A 261 8.37 -7.85 -7.34
C ASP A 261 6.84 -8.06 -7.30
N GLU A 262 6.14 -6.96 -7.01
CA GLU A 262 4.70 -6.96 -6.76
C GLU A 262 3.90 -7.38 -8.00
N GLY A 263 2.98 -8.32 -7.80
CA GLY A 263 1.91 -8.70 -8.71
C GLY A 263 0.57 -8.16 -8.21
N ILE A 264 -0.21 -7.53 -9.09
CA ILE A 264 -1.54 -6.99 -8.77
C ILE A 264 -2.61 -7.76 -9.54
N PHE A 265 -3.58 -8.30 -8.81
CA PHE A 265 -4.84 -8.80 -9.39
C PHE A 265 -5.88 -7.67 -9.44
N ALA A 266 -6.72 -7.68 -10.47
CA ALA A 266 -7.84 -6.76 -10.60
C ALA A 266 -8.91 -7.00 -9.51
N PRO A 267 -9.79 -6.01 -9.23
CA PRO A 267 -10.94 -6.22 -8.37
C PRO A 267 -11.83 -7.35 -8.89
N ASP A 268 -12.43 -8.10 -7.98
CA ASP A 268 -13.34 -9.20 -8.25
C ASP A 268 -12.77 -10.39 -9.04
N THR A 269 -11.44 -10.48 -9.21
CA THR A 269 -10.79 -11.69 -9.73
C THR A 269 -11.26 -12.92 -8.93
N PRO A 270 -11.77 -13.97 -9.60
CA PRO A 270 -12.29 -15.16 -8.95
C PRO A 270 -11.17 -16.11 -8.52
N PHE A 271 -11.23 -16.54 -7.27
CA PHE A 271 -10.33 -17.54 -6.72
C PHE A 271 -11.10 -18.69 -6.07
N LEU A 272 -10.90 -19.92 -6.53
CA LEU A 272 -11.37 -21.09 -5.80
C LEU A 272 -10.55 -21.25 -4.51
N VAL A 273 -11.22 -21.34 -3.36
CA VAL A 273 -10.57 -21.71 -2.10
C VAL A 273 -10.32 -23.22 -2.11
N SER A 274 -9.11 -23.63 -2.51
CA SER A 274 -8.75 -25.04 -2.74
C SER A 274 -8.33 -25.76 -1.47
N ASP A 275 -7.74 -25.04 -0.52
CA ASP A 275 -7.36 -25.58 0.79
C ASP A 275 -7.39 -24.48 1.86
N LYS A 276 -7.59 -24.89 3.11
CA LYS A 276 -7.56 -24.00 4.26
C LYS A 276 -7.24 -24.75 5.54
N ASN A 277 -6.05 -24.54 6.07
CA ASN A 277 -5.58 -25.19 7.29
C ASN A 277 -4.97 -24.19 8.28
N ARG A 278 -4.93 -24.58 9.55
CA ARG A 278 -4.22 -23.84 10.59
C ARG A 278 -2.90 -24.54 10.86
N THR A 279 -1.81 -23.81 10.68
CA THR A 279 -0.46 -24.29 10.99
C THR A 279 -0.27 -24.45 12.50
N ASP A 280 0.75 -25.21 12.92
CA ASP A 280 1.12 -25.39 14.33
C ASP A 280 1.43 -24.06 15.03
N SER A 281 1.86 -23.06 14.27
CA SER A 281 2.09 -21.69 14.77
C SER A 281 0.79 -20.91 15.04
N GLY A 282 -0.37 -21.52 14.82
CA GLY A 282 -1.69 -20.90 14.92
C GLY A 282 -2.06 -19.99 13.76
N ARG A 283 -1.18 -19.83 12.76
CA ARG A 283 -1.42 -19.05 11.53
C ARG A 283 -2.34 -19.82 10.60
N TRP A 284 -3.37 -19.15 10.07
CA TRP A 284 -4.16 -19.65 8.96
C TRP A 284 -3.35 -19.61 7.66
N HIS A 285 -3.35 -20.72 6.94
CA HIS A 285 -2.83 -20.84 5.59
C HIS A 285 -4.01 -21.17 4.67
N ILE A 286 -4.25 -20.32 3.68
CA ILE A 286 -5.36 -20.43 2.73
C ILE A 286 -4.74 -20.56 1.35
N LYS A 287 -5.10 -21.62 0.63
CA LYS A 287 -4.71 -21.81 -0.76
C LYS A 287 -5.84 -21.36 -1.68
N LEU A 288 -5.47 -20.53 -2.63
CA LEU A 288 -6.35 -19.94 -3.62
C LEU A 288 -5.86 -20.36 -5.00
N LYS A 289 -6.79 -20.80 -5.85
CA LYS A 289 -6.52 -21.06 -7.27
C LYS A 289 -7.30 -20.07 -8.10
N GLU A 290 -6.60 -19.26 -8.91
CA GLU A 290 -7.27 -18.39 -9.87
C GLU A 290 -7.98 -19.24 -10.94
N ILE A 291 -9.24 -18.91 -11.24
CA ILE A 291 -10.08 -19.66 -12.18
C ILE A 291 -10.61 -18.74 -13.29
N ASP A 292 -10.85 -19.32 -14.48
CA ASP A 292 -11.55 -18.61 -15.58
C ASP A 292 -13.01 -19.06 -15.58
N GLU A 293 -13.90 -18.25 -15.02
CA GLU A 293 -15.32 -18.61 -14.99
C GLU A 293 -16.01 -18.53 -16.35
N SER A 294 -15.39 -17.87 -17.34
CA SER A 294 -15.92 -17.79 -18.71
C SER A 294 -15.96 -19.14 -19.44
N ASN A 295 -15.27 -20.17 -18.93
CA ASN A 295 -15.17 -21.48 -19.55
C ASN A 295 -16.02 -22.59 -18.89
N GLU A 296 -16.75 -22.29 -17.81
CA GLU A 296 -17.59 -23.29 -17.11
C GLU A 296 -19.09 -23.20 -17.46
N SER A 297 -19.43 -22.44 -18.51
CA SER A 297 -20.82 -22.28 -19.00
C SER A 297 -21.06 -22.89 -20.38
N SER A 298 -20.38 -24.00 -20.72
CA SER A 298 -20.59 -24.75 -21.98
C SER A 298 -21.15 -26.14 -21.71
#